data_AF-A0A6N8NIC1-F1
#
_entry.id   AF-A0A6N8NIC1-F1
#
_cell.length_a   1.000
_cell.length_b   1.000
_cell.length_c   1.000
_cell.angle_alpha   90.00
_cell.angle_beta   90.00
_cell.angle_gamma   90.00
#
_symmetry.space_group_name_H-M   'P 1'
#
loop_
_entity.id
_entity.type
_entity.pdbx_description
1 polymer ?
#
loop_
_entity_poly.entity_id
_entity_poly.type
_entity_poly.pdbx_seq_one_letter_code
_entity_poly.pdbx_strand_id
1 'polypeptide(L)'
;MSYLNLRLYQRNTQCLHIRKHRLAGFFVRLFVACAFAAQAPLSSAELYFNPRFLADDPQAVADLSRFENGQELPPGTYRVDIYLNNGYMATRDVTFNTGDSEQGIVPCLTRAQLASMELNTASVSGMNLLADDACVPLTSMIHDATAHLDVGQQRLNLTIPQAFMSNRARGYIPPELWDPGINAGLLNYNFSGNSVQNRIGGNSHYAYLNLQSGLNIGAWRLRDNTTWSYNSSDSSSGSKNKWQHINTWLERDIIPLRSRLTLGDGYTQGDIFDGINFRGAQLASDDNMLPDSQRGFAPVIHGIARGTAQVTIKQNGYDIYNSTVPPGPFTINDIYAAGNSGDLQVTIKEADGSTQIFTVPYSSVPLLQREGHTRYSITAGEYRSGNAQQEKPRFFQSTLLHGLPAGWTIYGGTQLADRYRA
;
A
#
# COMPACT_ATOMS: atom_id res chain seq x y z
N MET A 1 -22.04 -56.05 -59.26
CA MET A 1 -20.86 -55.47 -58.58
C MET A 1 -20.82 -56.00 -57.15
N SER A 2 -19.70 -56.61 -56.79
CA SER A 2 -19.13 -56.73 -55.43
C SER A 2 -19.79 -57.68 -54.41
N TYR A 3 -19.22 -58.89 -54.37
CA TYR A 3 -18.76 -59.68 -53.21
C TYR A 3 -19.18 -59.28 -51.78
N LEU A 4 -19.70 -60.23 -50.98
CA LEU A 4 -18.91 -60.96 -49.96
C LEU A 4 -19.72 -62.11 -49.30
N ASN A 5 -19.01 -63.20 -49.03
CA ASN A 5 -19.41 -64.46 -48.38
C ASN A 5 -19.75 -64.30 -46.88
N LEU A 6 -20.61 -65.17 -46.31
CA LEU A 6 -20.22 -66.19 -45.31
C LEU A 6 -21.40 -67.06 -44.77
N ARG A 7 -21.28 -68.36 -45.09
CA ARG A 7 -21.56 -69.60 -44.32
C ARG A 7 -22.88 -69.83 -43.52
N LEU A 8 -23.69 -70.73 -44.08
CA LEU A 8 -24.18 -72.02 -43.54
C LEU A 8 -24.05 -72.31 -42.03
N TYR A 9 -25.17 -72.64 -41.35
CA TYR A 9 -25.45 -74.01 -40.86
C TYR A 9 -26.93 -74.24 -40.50
N GLN A 10 -27.41 -75.46 -40.73
CA GLN A 10 -28.81 -75.91 -40.69
C GLN A 10 -29.27 -76.44 -39.31
N ARG A 11 -30.55 -76.17 -39.02
CA ARG A 11 -31.65 -77.01 -38.46
C ARG A 11 -31.60 -77.73 -37.09
N ASN A 12 -32.76 -77.57 -36.43
CA ASN A 12 -33.63 -78.55 -35.75
C ASN A 12 -33.62 -78.70 -34.21
N THR A 13 -34.65 -78.08 -33.60
CA THR A 13 -35.70 -78.62 -32.70
C THR A 13 -35.37 -79.79 -31.76
N GLN A 14 -35.65 -79.62 -30.45
CA GLN A 14 -36.81 -80.22 -29.75
C GLN A 14 -36.92 -79.79 -28.27
N CYS A 15 -38.16 -79.72 -27.79
CA CYS A 15 -38.63 -79.40 -26.44
C CYS A 15 -38.13 -80.37 -25.34
N LEU A 16 -38.03 -79.90 -24.08
CA LEU A 16 -38.74 -80.53 -22.95
C LEU A 16 -38.80 -79.60 -21.71
N HIS A 17 -40.02 -79.35 -21.25
CA HIS A 17 -40.38 -78.55 -20.08
C HIS A 17 -40.38 -79.43 -18.82
N ILE A 18 -39.56 -79.13 -17.79
CA ILE A 18 -39.74 -79.69 -16.44
C ILE A 18 -39.59 -78.60 -15.36
N ARG A 19 -40.74 -78.28 -14.73
CA ARG A 19 -41.04 -77.70 -13.40
C ARG A 19 -40.01 -76.77 -12.71
N LYS A 20 -40.20 -75.45 -12.84
CA LYS A 20 -39.50 -74.36 -12.11
C LYS A 20 -40.23 -73.82 -10.85
N HIS A 21 -41.34 -74.41 -10.40
CA HIS A 21 -42.25 -73.74 -9.45
C HIS A 21 -41.95 -73.91 -7.94
N ARG A 22 -40.88 -74.60 -7.51
CA ARG A 22 -40.56 -74.74 -6.07
C ARG A 22 -39.35 -73.96 -5.55
N LEU A 23 -38.49 -73.42 -6.43
CA LEU A 23 -37.31 -72.62 -6.02
C LEU A 23 -37.60 -71.11 -5.90
N ALA A 24 -38.64 -70.60 -6.57
CA ALA A 24 -38.95 -69.17 -6.57
C ALA A 24 -39.47 -68.67 -5.20
N GLY A 25 -40.17 -69.51 -4.43
CA GLY A 25 -40.73 -69.10 -3.13
C GLY A 25 -39.70 -68.88 -2.02
N PHE A 26 -38.53 -69.54 -2.11
CA PHE A 26 -37.48 -69.44 -1.10
C PHE A 26 -36.63 -68.17 -1.29
N PHE A 27 -36.34 -67.81 -2.56
CA PHE A 27 -35.62 -66.57 -2.88
C PHE A 27 -36.44 -65.31 -2.61
N VAL A 28 -37.75 -65.34 -2.83
CA VAL A 28 -38.62 -64.17 -2.53
C VAL A 28 -38.75 -63.93 -1.02
N ARG A 29 -38.82 -64.98 -0.20
CA ARG A 29 -38.85 -64.83 1.27
C ARG A 29 -37.53 -64.33 1.85
N LEU A 30 -36.39 -64.72 1.27
CA LEU A 30 -35.07 -64.22 1.66
C LEU A 30 -34.86 -62.74 1.25
N PHE A 31 -35.37 -62.34 0.09
CA PHE A 31 -35.33 -60.94 -0.35
C PHE A 31 -36.22 -60.01 0.50
N VAL A 32 -37.41 -60.47 0.90
CA VAL A 32 -38.29 -59.68 1.78
C VAL A 32 -37.72 -59.57 3.21
N ALA A 33 -37.06 -60.61 3.72
CA ALA A 33 -36.39 -60.56 5.02
C ALA A 33 -35.16 -59.62 5.01
N CYS A 34 -34.36 -59.60 3.93
CA CYS A 34 -33.28 -58.63 3.76
C CYS A 34 -33.78 -57.19 3.55
N ALA A 35 -34.91 -57.00 2.87
CA ALA A 35 -35.51 -55.67 2.69
C ALA A 35 -36.04 -55.06 4.00
N PHE A 36 -36.49 -55.90 4.94
CA PHE A 36 -36.89 -55.45 6.28
C PHE A 36 -35.69 -55.18 7.20
N ALA A 37 -34.58 -55.93 7.06
CA ALA A 37 -33.35 -55.69 7.83
C ALA A 37 -32.59 -54.42 7.37
N ALA A 38 -32.80 -53.97 6.13
CA ALA A 38 -32.19 -52.76 5.58
C ALA A 38 -32.91 -51.45 5.97
N GLN A 39 -34.00 -51.51 6.74
CA GLN A 39 -34.75 -50.34 7.22
C GLN A 39 -34.49 -50.03 8.70
N ALA A 40 -33.40 -50.52 9.29
CA ALA A 40 -32.97 -50.00 10.58
C ALA A 40 -32.70 -48.49 10.42
N PRO A 41 -33.41 -47.60 11.12
CA PRO A 41 -33.05 -46.19 11.11
C PRO A 41 -31.62 -46.10 11.62
N LEU A 42 -30.73 -45.47 10.84
CA LEU A 42 -29.48 -44.97 11.39
C LEU A 42 -29.89 -43.93 12.45
N SER A 43 -30.01 -44.37 13.69
CA SER A 43 -30.12 -43.49 14.83
C SER A 43 -28.73 -42.91 15.06
N SER A 44 -28.44 -41.75 14.47
CA SER A 44 -27.38 -40.89 14.99
C SER A 44 -27.85 -40.39 16.34
N ALA A 45 -27.21 -40.85 17.42
CA ALA A 45 -27.35 -40.17 18.69
C ALA A 45 -26.60 -38.83 18.55
N GLU A 46 -27.31 -37.72 18.64
CA GLU A 46 -26.68 -36.41 18.86
C GLU A 46 -25.87 -36.47 20.16
N LEU A 47 -24.68 -35.88 20.12
CA LEU A 47 -23.83 -35.73 21.31
C LEU A 47 -24.55 -34.82 22.30
N TYR A 48 -25.06 -35.40 23.39
CA TYR A 48 -25.79 -34.69 24.45
C TYR A 48 -24.98 -34.68 25.74
N PHE A 49 -24.87 -33.51 26.36
CA PHE A 49 -24.17 -33.33 27.62
C PHE A 49 -25.14 -33.57 28.78
N ASN A 50 -24.84 -34.52 29.66
CA ASN A 50 -25.74 -34.80 30.78
C ASN A 50 -25.65 -33.69 31.85
N PRO A 51 -26.69 -32.85 32.04
CA PRO A 51 -26.65 -31.71 32.96
C PRO A 51 -26.45 -32.12 34.43
N ARG A 52 -26.70 -33.39 34.78
CA ARG A 52 -26.42 -33.93 36.13
C ARG A 52 -24.95 -33.93 36.51
N PHE A 53 -24.03 -33.76 35.55
CA PHE A 53 -22.62 -33.57 35.87
C PHE A 53 -22.29 -32.17 36.40
N LEU A 54 -23.18 -31.19 36.22
CA LEU A 54 -22.99 -29.81 36.67
C LEU A 54 -23.79 -29.47 37.93
N ALA A 55 -25.00 -30.02 38.08
CA ALA A 55 -25.84 -29.81 39.26
C ALA A 55 -26.75 -31.02 39.52
N ASP A 56 -27.09 -31.25 40.79
CA ASP A 56 -28.05 -32.29 41.20
C ASP A 56 -29.46 -32.03 40.65
N ASP A 57 -29.82 -30.76 40.44
CA ASP A 57 -31.06 -30.33 39.78
C ASP A 57 -30.80 -29.98 38.30
N PRO A 58 -31.25 -30.80 37.33
CA PRO A 58 -31.12 -30.52 35.91
C PRO A 58 -31.81 -29.23 35.46
N GLN A 59 -32.84 -28.75 36.17
CA GLN A 59 -33.52 -27.50 35.82
C GLN A 59 -32.77 -26.26 36.28
N ALA A 60 -31.78 -26.41 37.17
CA ALA A 60 -30.89 -25.32 37.58
C ALA A 60 -29.72 -25.12 36.60
N VAL A 61 -29.53 -26.04 35.65
CA VAL A 61 -28.48 -25.95 34.63
C VAL A 61 -28.98 -25.11 33.46
N ALA A 62 -28.20 -24.11 33.05
CA ALA A 62 -28.50 -23.28 31.89
C ALA A 62 -28.62 -24.13 30.62
N ASP A 63 -29.35 -23.64 29.61
CA ASP A 63 -29.51 -24.35 28.33
C ASP A 63 -28.15 -24.61 27.64
N LEU A 64 -27.75 -25.88 27.56
CA LEU A 64 -26.48 -26.31 26.99
C LEU A 64 -26.58 -26.75 25.52
N SER A 65 -27.78 -26.72 24.94
CA SER A 65 -28.05 -27.22 23.57
C SER A 65 -27.16 -26.60 22.49
N ARG A 66 -26.62 -25.40 22.74
CA ARG A 66 -25.69 -24.73 21.81
C ARG A 66 -24.26 -25.28 21.87
N PHE A 67 -23.78 -25.65 23.06
CA PHE A 67 -22.47 -26.26 23.24
C PHE A 67 -22.44 -27.70 22.70
N GLU A 68 -23.59 -28.38 22.75
CA GLU A 68 -23.78 -29.73 22.20
C GLU A 68 -23.65 -29.80 20.68
N ASN A 69 -23.96 -28.68 19.99
CA ASN A 69 -23.82 -28.53 18.54
C ASN A 69 -22.45 -28.00 18.09
N GLY A 70 -21.45 -27.99 18.99
CA GLY A 70 -20.11 -27.50 18.69
C GLY A 70 -19.97 -25.98 18.67
N GLN A 71 -21.00 -25.21 19.09
CA GLN A 71 -20.88 -23.77 19.26
C GLN A 71 -20.38 -23.44 20.66
N GLU A 72 -19.18 -22.88 20.74
CA GLU A 72 -18.55 -22.53 22.02
C GLU A 72 -19.19 -21.31 22.70
N LEU A 73 -19.95 -20.49 21.97
CA LEU A 73 -20.26 -19.11 22.40
C LEU A 73 -21.67 -18.64 21.99
N PRO A 74 -22.54 -18.23 22.93
CA PRO A 74 -23.81 -17.60 22.58
C PRO A 74 -23.61 -16.16 22.07
N PRO A 75 -24.48 -15.66 21.17
CA PRO A 75 -24.47 -14.25 20.78
C PRO A 75 -24.73 -13.37 21.99
N GLY A 76 -24.09 -12.21 22.03
CA GLY A 76 -24.10 -11.36 23.21
C GLY A 76 -23.03 -10.28 23.15
N THR A 77 -22.94 -9.49 24.22
CA THR A 77 -21.89 -8.48 24.34
C THR A 77 -20.79 -9.00 25.24
N TYR A 78 -19.56 -8.96 24.74
CA TYR A 78 -18.38 -9.44 25.46
C TYR A 78 -17.38 -8.30 25.59
N ARG A 79 -16.85 -8.11 26.80
CA ARG A 79 -15.71 -7.24 27.05
C ARG A 79 -14.45 -7.97 26.58
N VAL A 80 -13.81 -7.48 25.53
CA VAL A 80 -12.67 -8.17 24.90
C VAL A 80 -11.56 -7.21 24.53
N ASP A 81 -10.33 -7.73 24.55
CA ASP A 81 -9.18 -7.12 23.91
C ASP A 81 -9.21 -7.41 22.41
N ILE A 82 -9.27 -6.36 21.60
CA ILE A 82 -9.31 -6.46 20.14
C ILE A 82 -7.88 -6.46 19.62
N TYR A 83 -7.53 -7.55 18.94
CA TYR A 83 -6.27 -7.73 18.24
C TYR A 83 -6.51 -7.76 16.74
N LEU A 84 -5.69 -7.04 15.98
CA LEU A 84 -5.71 -7.05 14.52
C LEU A 84 -4.34 -7.46 14.00
N ASN A 85 -4.28 -8.53 13.20
CA ASN A 85 -3.03 -9.10 12.67
C ASN A 85 -1.97 -9.32 13.77
N ASN A 86 -2.41 -9.83 14.94
CA ASN A 86 -1.63 -10.04 16.18
C ASN A 86 -1.17 -8.78 16.95
N GLY A 87 -1.52 -7.57 16.50
CA GLY A 87 -1.30 -6.33 17.24
C GLY A 87 -2.48 -5.94 18.12
N TYR A 88 -2.24 -5.53 19.37
CA TYR A 88 -3.28 -4.99 20.25
C TYR A 88 -3.77 -3.63 19.73
N MET A 89 -5.09 -3.43 19.70
CA MET A 89 -5.71 -2.17 19.25
C MET A 89 -6.41 -1.43 20.40
N ALA A 90 -7.38 -2.09 21.04
CA ALA A 90 -8.17 -1.49 22.12
C ALA A 90 -8.94 -2.57 22.90
N THR A 91 -9.37 -2.23 24.11
CA THR A 91 -10.28 -3.05 24.92
C THR A 91 -11.68 -2.43 24.91
N ARG A 92 -12.69 -3.16 24.43
CA ARG A 92 -14.08 -2.66 24.32
C ARG A 92 -15.12 -3.76 24.51
N ASP A 93 -16.34 -3.33 24.78
CA ASP A 93 -17.52 -4.20 24.73
C ASP A 93 -17.93 -4.34 23.25
N VAL A 94 -17.83 -5.57 22.74
CA VAL A 94 -18.16 -5.91 21.35
C VAL A 94 -19.41 -6.78 21.35
N THR A 95 -20.41 -6.37 20.60
CA THR A 95 -21.62 -7.16 20.38
C THR A 95 -21.38 -8.18 19.27
N PHE A 96 -21.68 -9.44 19.54
CA PHE A 96 -21.61 -10.56 18.61
C PHE A 96 -23.01 -11.02 18.23
N ASN A 97 -23.28 -11.01 16.93
CA ASN A 97 -24.56 -11.44 16.35
C ASN A 97 -24.39 -12.81 15.70
N THR A 98 -25.47 -13.58 15.59
CA THR A 98 -25.45 -14.83 14.81
C THR A 98 -25.10 -14.52 13.35
N GLY A 99 -24.16 -15.25 12.78
CA GLY A 99 -23.70 -15.03 11.41
C GLY A 99 -22.93 -16.22 10.84
N ASP A 100 -22.62 -16.14 9.56
CA ASP A 100 -21.88 -17.17 8.84
C ASP A 100 -20.38 -17.08 9.17
N SER A 101 -19.94 -17.92 10.11
CA SER A 101 -18.56 -18.03 10.59
C SER A 101 -18.36 -19.40 11.26
N GLU A 102 -17.11 -19.81 11.48
CA GLU A 102 -16.80 -21.09 12.16
C GLU A 102 -17.42 -21.17 13.57
N GLN A 103 -17.50 -20.05 14.29
CA GLN A 103 -18.08 -19.98 15.64
C GLN A 103 -19.59 -19.68 15.64
N GLY A 104 -20.21 -19.50 14.48
CA GLY A 104 -21.63 -19.13 14.36
C GLY A 104 -21.98 -17.70 14.80
N ILE A 105 -20.98 -16.91 15.21
CA ILE A 105 -21.13 -15.54 15.68
C ILE A 105 -20.12 -14.61 15.01
N VAL A 106 -20.53 -13.38 14.70
CA VAL A 106 -19.70 -12.36 14.07
C VAL A 106 -19.70 -11.06 14.88
N PRO A 107 -18.55 -10.38 15.02
CA PRO A 107 -18.48 -9.12 15.75
C PRO A 107 -19.17 -8.00 14.96
N CYS A 108 -19.96 -7.18 15.64
CA CYS A 108 -20.48 -5.93 15.10
C CYS A 108 -19.46 -4.83 15.33
N LEU A 109 -18.73 -4.46 14.27
CA LEU A 109 -17.80 -3.34 14.26
C LEU A 109 -18.27 -2.28 13.26
N THR A 110 -18.20 -1.01 13.65
CA THR A 110 -18.58 0.11 12.78
C THR A 110 -17.43 0.48 11.84
N ARG A 111 -17.75 1.20 10.76
CA ARG A 111 -16.75 1.75 9.83
C ARG A 111 -15.71 2.62 10.55
N ALA A 112 -16.16 3.47 11.48
CA ALA A 112 -15.28 4.36 12.23
C ALA A 112 -14.30 3.59 13.13
N GLN A 113 -14.78 2.52 13.78
CA GLN A 113 -13.94 1.65 14.60
C GLN A 113 -12.88 0.94 13.75
N LEU A 114 -13.27 0.36 12.62
CA LEU A 114 -12.33 -0.30 11.70
C LEU A 114 -11.28 0.68 11.15
N ALA A 115 -11.68 1.89 10.76
CA ALA A 115 -10.76 2.94 10.32
C ALA A 115 -9.74 3.32 11.40
N SER A 116 -10.18 3.41 12.67
CA SER A 116 -9.27 3.67 13.80
C SER A 116 -8.30 2.54 14.09
N MET A 117 -8.63 1.32 13.65
CA MET A 117 -7.76 0.14 13.68
C MET A 117 -6.99 -0.01 12.35
N GLU A 118 -6.70 1.10 11.68
CA GLU A 118 -5.83 1.14 10.49
C GLU A 118 -6.40 0.45 9.24
N LEU A 119 -7.69 0.09 9.20
CA LEU A 119 -8.31 -0.34 7.96
C LEU A 119 -8.45 0.86 7.01
N ASN A 120 -7.91 0.74 5.80
CA ASN A 120 -8.15 1.71 4.74
C ASN A 120 -9.56 1.49 4.16
N THR A 121 -10.56 2.16 4.73
CA THR A 121 -11.97 2.03 4.31
C THR A 121 -12.21 2.36 2.83
N ALA A 122 -11.37 3.19 2.22
CA ALA A 122 -11.47 3.52 0.79
C ALA A 122 -11.01 2.39 -0.13
N SER A 123 -10.20 1.45 0.38
CA SER A 123 -9.77 0.25 -0.37
C SER A 123 -10.85 -0.82 -0.47
N VAL A 124 -11.91 -0.71 0.36
CA VAL A 124 -13.00 -1.69 0.42
C VAL A 124 -14.25 -1.12 -0.24
N SER A 125 -14.59 -1.67 -1.40
CA SER A 125 -15.74 -1.23 -2.19
C SER A 125 -17.05 -1.42 -1.42
N GLY A 126 -17.91 -0.40 -1.41
CA GLY A 126 -19.24 -0.43 -0.78
C GLY A 126 -19.26 -0.10 0.72
N MET A 127 -18.11 -0.03 1.40
CA MET A 127 -18.06 0.32 2.84
C MET A 127 -18.50 1.76 3.11
N ASN A 128 -18.30 2.67 2.16
CA ASN A 128 -18.73 4.06 2.22
C ASN A 128 -20.26 4.25 2.14
N LEU A 129 -21.00 3.25 1.66
CA LEU A 129 -22.47 3.30 1.55
C LEU A 129 -23.18 2.92 2.86
N LEU A 130 -22.45 2.35 3.83
CA LEU A 130 -23.00 1.96 5.12
C LEU A 130 -23.27 3.20 5.99
N ALA A 131 -24.30 3.11 6.84
CA ALA A 131 -24.52 4.11 7.90
C ALA A 131 -23.36 4.09 8.93
N ASP A 132 -23.18 5.18 9.67
CA ASP A 132 -22.04 5.34 10.57
C ASP A 132 -22.00 4.31 11.72
N ASP A 133 -23.17 3.90 12.20
CA ASP A 133 -23.39 2.93 13.28
C ASP A 133 -23.71 1.51 12.77
N ALA A 134 -23.74 1.30 11.45
CA ALA A 134 -24.02 -0.02 10.88
C ALA A 134 -22.90 -1.03 11.20
N CYS A 135 -23.28 -2.26 11.53
CA CYS A 135 -22.35 -3.38 11.64
C CYS A 135 -21.78 -3.69 10.26
N VAL A 136 -20.46 -3.54 10.08
CA VAL A 136 -19.80 -3.87 8.83
C VAL A 136 -19.72 -5.39 8.69
N PRO A 137 -20.21 -5.97 7.58
CA PRO A 137 -20.14 -7.41 7.36
C PRO A 137 -18.73 -7.78 6.85
N LEU A 138 -17.76 -7.77 7.78
CA LEU A 138 -16.32 -7.85 7.53
C LEU A 138 -15.94 -9.04 6.63
N THR A 139 -16.40 -10.24 6.99
CA THR A 139 -16.04 -11.51 6.32
C THR A 139 -16.62 -11.65 4.92
N SER A 140 -17.74 -10.99 4.60
CA SER A 140 -18.32 -11.01 3.26
C SER A 140 -17.84 -9.85 2.39
N MET A 141 -17.47 -8.71 2.99
CA MET A 141 -17.06 -7.51 2.27
C MET A 141 -15.56 -7.51 1.97
N ILE A 142 -14.75 -8.14 2.81
CA ILE A 142 -13.31 -8.27 2.64
C ILE A 142 -12.97 -9.75 2.47
N HIS A 143 -12.56 -10.12 1.26
CA HIS A 143 -12.08 -11.48 0.99
C HIS A 143 -10.88 -11.82 1.87
N ASP A 144 -10.84 -13.06 2.35
CA ASP A 144 -9.79 -13.62 3.23
C ASP A 144 -9.66 -12.96 4.61
N ALA A 145 -10.58 -12.07 4.99
CA ALA A 145 -10.66 -11.56 6.34
C ALA A 145 -11.34 -12.57 7.27
N THR A 146 -10.79 -12.77 8.46
CA THR A 146 -11.38 -13.67 9.48
C THR A 146 -11.49 -12.99 10.83
N ALA A 147 -12.45 -13.45 11.63
CA ALA A 147 -12.68 -13.01 13.00
C ALA A 147 -12.86 -14.24 13.89
N HIS A 148 -12.14 -14.28 15.00
CA HIS A 148 -12.18 -15.38 15.95
C HIS A 148 -12.17 -14.85 17.38
N LEU A 149 -13.15 -15.24 18.19
CA LEU A 149 -13.27 -14.87 19.59
C LEU A 149 -12.75 -15.99 20.47
N ASP A 150 -11.71 -15.71 21.26
CA ASP A 150 -11.22 -16.58 22.35
C ASP A 150 -11.70 -16.00 23.68
N VAL A 151 -12.73 -16.63 24.28
CA VAL A 151 -13.25 -16.19 25.58
C VAL A 151 -12.39 -16.65 26.75
N GLY A 152 -11.59 -17.70 26.61
CA GLY A 152 -10.63 -18.10 27.63
C GLY A 152 -9.60 -17.02 27.92
N GLN A 153 -9.22 -16.26 26.88
CA GLN A 153 -8.30 -15.13 26.97
C GLN A 153 -8.99 -13.75 26.93
N GLN A 154 -10.32 -13.70 26.77
CA GLN A 154 -11.08 -12.47 26.53
C GLN A 154 -10.54 -11.66 25.34
N ARG A 155 -10.23 -12.36 24.24
CA ARG A 155 -9.49 -11.82 23.10
C ARG A 155 -10.25 -12.02 21.79
N LEU A 156 -10.48 -10.94 21.05
CA LEU A 156 -10.99 -10.97 19.67
C LEU A 156 -9.81 -10.85 18.70
N ASN A 157 -9.54 -11.91 17.94
CA ASN A 157 -8.53 -11.94 16.90
C ASN A 157 -9.15 -11.65 15.54
N LEU A 158 -8.76 -10.53 14.94
CA LEU A 158 -9.09 -10.15 13.58
C LEU A 158 -7.87 -10.39 12.70
N THR A 159 -8.07 -11.00 11.54
CA THR A 159 -7.07 -10.98 10.47
C THR A 159 -7.66 -10.32 9.24
N ILE A 160 -6.95 -9.31 8.74
CA ILE A 160 -7.35 -8.55 7.56
C ILE A 160 -6.14 -8.50 6.63
N PRO A 161 -6.30 -8.83 5.34
CA PRO A 161 -5.19 -8.79 4.39
C PRO A 161 -4.55 -7.40 4.35
N GLN A 162 -3.23 -7.37 4.31
CA GLN A 162 -2.47 -6.11 4.41
C GLN A 162 -2.76 -5.15 3.24
N ALA A 163 -3.21 -5.65 2.09
CA ALA A 163 -3.65 -4.79 0.98
C ALA A 163 -4.80 -3.83 1.34
N PHE A 164 -5.63 -4.16 2.34
CA PHE A 164 -6.74 -3.33 2.81
C PHE A 164 -6.37 -2.45 4.01
N MET A 165 -5.16 -2.60 4.53
CA MET A 165 -4.66 -1.80 5.65
C MET A 165 -4.13 -0.46 5.13
N SER A 166 -4.15 0.57 5.98
CA SER A 166 -3.42 1.80 5.71
C SER A 166 -1.93 1.49 5.81
N ASN A 167 -1.30 1.19 4.67
CA ASN A 167 0.10 0.82 4.58
C ASN A 167 1.02 1.95 5.06
N ARG A 168 1.34 1.94 6.35
CA ARG A 168 2.38 2.79 6.92
C ARG A 168 3.71 2.19 6.49
N ALA A 169 4.28 2.75 5.44
CA ALA A 169 5.61 2.37 4.99
C ALA A 169 6.61 2.46 6.15
N ARG A 170 7.65 1.63 6.12
CA ARG A 170 8.71 1.70 7.13
C ARG A 170 9.31 3.11 7.18
N GLY A 171 9.41 3.67 8.38
CA GLY A 171 9.86 5.06 8.58
C GLY A 171 8.77 6.12 8.35
N TYR A 172 7.49 5.73 8.24
CA TYR A 172 6.38 6.68 8.20
C TYR A 172 6.32 7.53 9.48
N ILE A 173 6.16 8.85 9.28
CA ILE A 173 5.98 9.83 10.35
C ILE A 173 4.63 10.53 10.11
N PRO A 174 3.70 10.46 11.09
CA PRO A 174 2.42 11.17 11.00
C PRO A 174 2.61 12.68 10.77
N PRO A 175 1.86 13.32 9.84
CA PRO A 175 2.02 14.73 9.50
C PRO A 175 1.78 15.70 10.65
N GLU A 176 0.96 15.32 11.62
CA GLU A 176 0.69 16.09 12.85
C GLU A 176 1.92 16.21 13.76
N LEU A 177 2.94 15.38 13.58
CA LEU A 177 4.22 15.47 14.28
C LEU A 177 5.23 16.41 13.58
N TRP A 178 4.89 16.97 12.41
CA TRP A 178 5.80 17.82 11.66
C TRP A 178 5.81 19.24 12.24
N ASP A 179 6.92 19.60 12.89
CA ASP A 179 7.08 20.92 13.50
C ASP A 179 7.39 21.99 12.44
N PRO A 180 6.57 23.06 12.31
CA PRO A 180 6.86 24.17 11.39
C PRO A 180 8.08 25.00 11.80
N GLY A 181 8.63 24.80 12.99
CA GLY A 181 9.77 25.49 13.55
C GLY A 181 9.41 26.82 14.22
N ILE A 182 10.43 27.45 14.82
CA ILE A 182 10.29 28.74 15.51
C ILE A 182 10.45 29.92 14.55
N ASN A 183 9.94 31.08 15.00
CA ASN A 183 10.21 32.35 14.33
C ASN A 183 11.66 32.75 14.57
N ALA A 184 12.43 32.96 13.50
CA ALA A 184 13.86 33.27 13.59
C ALA A 184 14.37 34.02 12.36
N GLY A 185 15.33 34.93 12.58
CA GLY A 185 16.15 35.50 11.51
C GLY A 185 17.39 34.65 11.27
N LEU A 186 17.83 34.57 10.02
CA LEU A 186 18.98 33.80 9.56
C LEU A 186 19.90 34.70 8.72
N LEU A 187 21.21 34.56 8.92
CA LEU A 187 22.22 35.21 8.09
C LEU A 187 23.43 34.27 7.97
N ASN A 188 23.68 33.80 6.76
CA ASN A 188 24.92 33.10 6.42
C ASN A 188 25.77 34.03 5.55
N TYR A 189 27.07 34.08 5.84
CA TYR A 189 28.03 34.86 5.06
C TYR A 189 29.20 33.99 4.63
N ASN A 190 29.66 34.17 3.39
CA ASN A 190 30.88 33.56 2.89
C ASN A 190 31.74 34.64 2.21
N PHE A 191 32.88 34.95 2.81
CA PHE A 191 33.82 35.94 2.30
C PHE A 191 35.09 35.26 1.80
N SER A 192 35.43 35.48 0.53
CA SER A 192 36.64 34.97 -0.08
C SER A 192 37.37 36.07 -0.86
N GLY A 193 38.69 35.94 -0.98
CA GLY A 193 39.48 36.88 -1.76
C GLY A 193 40.80 36.26 -2.18
N ASN A 194 41.36 36.77 -3.27
CA ASN A 194 42.65 36.36 -3.77
C ASN A 194 43.42 37.54 -4.34
N SER A 195 44.75 37.46 -4.22
CA SER A 195 45.68 38.41 -4.78
C SER A 195 46.54 37.68 -5.81
N VAL A 196 46.62 38.22 -7.02
CA VAL A 196 47.42 37.69 -8.12
C VAL A 196 48.49 38.71 -8.45
N GLN A 197 49.74 38.28 -8.34
CA GLN A 197 50.91 39.08 -8.74
C GLN A 197 51.39 38.57 -10.09
N ASN A 198 51.25 39.38 -11.14
CA ASN A 198 51.70 39.01 -12.48
C ASN A 198 53.13 39.50 -12.71
N ARG A 199 53.93 38.68 -13.40
CA ARG A 199 55.31 39.05 -13.80
C ARG A 199 55.34 40.31 -14.68
N ILE A 200 54.31 40.49 -15.50
CA ILE A 200 54.12 41.66 -16.38
C ILE A 200 52.64 42.07 -16.24
N GLY A 201 52.36 43.36 -16.04
CA GLY A 201 50.98 43.87 -15.93
C GLY A 201 50.48 44.19 -14.52
N GLY A 202 51.35 44.15 -13.50
CA GLY A 202 51.03 44.58 -12.14
C GLY A 202 50.23 43.56 -11.31
N ASN A 203 49.66 44.03 -10.21
CA ASN A 203 48.90 43.19 -9.29
C ASN A 203 47.41 43.25 -9.59
N SER A 204 46.70 42.20 -9.18
CA SER A 204 45.25 42.17 -9.23
C SER A 204 44.70 41.59 -7.94
N HIS A 205 43.69 42.26 -7.38
CA HIS A 205 43.03 41.87 -6.16
C HIS A 205 41.56 41.63 -6.44
N TYR A 206 41.06 40.50 -5.95
CA TYR A 206 39.66 40.13 -6.06
C TYR A 206 39.13 39.82 -4.67
N ALA A 207 37.92 40.27 -4.39
CA ALA A 207 37.18 39.88 -3.20
C ALA A 207 35.73 39.61 -3.57
N TYR A 208 35.14 38.65 -2.88
CA TYR A 208 33.79 38.18 -3.11
C TYR A 208 33.13 37.89 -1.76
N LEU A 209 31.93 38.41 -1.57
CA LEU A 209 31.10 38.14 -0.40
C LEU A 209 29.76 37.60 -0.89
N ASN A 210 29.36 36.44 -0.40
CA ASN A 210 28.00 35.92 -0.56
C ASN A 210 27.26 36.06 0.77
N LEU A 211 26.10 36.72 0.74
CA LEU A 211 25.20 36.87 1.88
C LEU A 211 23.89 36.16 1.56
N GLN A 212 23.56 35.16 2.39
CA GLN A 212 22.27 34.47 2.36
C GLN A 212 21.52 34.88 3.62
N SER A 213 20.52 35.74 3.45
CA SER A 213 19.64 36.14 4.54
C SER A 213 18.33 35.36 4.49
N GLY A 214 17.70 35.20 5.65
CA GLY A 214 16.43 34.51 5.74
C GLY A 214 15.62 34.93 6.94
N LEU A 215 14.31 34.74 6.84
CA LEU A 215 13.37 34.97 7.92
C LEU A 215 12.36 33.83 7.93
N ASN A 216 12.15 33.23 9.09
CA ASN A 216 11.13 32.21 9.32
C ASN A 216 10.02 32.83 10.17
N ILE A 217 8.77 32.74 9.71
CA ILE A 217 7.58 33.14 10.46
C ILE A 217 6.53 32.02 10.32
N GLY A 218 6.37 31.22 11.38
CA GLY A 218 5.62 29.97 11.34
C GLY A 218 6.11 29.07 10.21
N ALA A 219 5.20 28.61 9.36
CA ALA A 219 5.51 27.75 8.21
C ALA A 219 6.01 28.52 6.97
N TRP A 220 6.12 29.86 7.01
CA TRP A 220 6.65 30.65 5.90
C TRP A 220 8.15 30.87 6.05
N ARG A 221 8.87 30.65 4.95
CA ARG A 221 10.33 30.77 4.88
C ARG A 221 10.70 31.78 3.79
N LEU A 222 11.14 32.97 4.19
CA LEU A 222 11.69 33.98 3.28
C LEU A 222 13.19 33.76 3.15
N ARG A 223 13.72 33.77 1.94
CA ARG A 223 15.14 33.64 1.63
C ARG A 223 15.54 34.71 0.62
N ASP A 224 16.73 35.28 0.83
CA ASP A 224 17.35 36.23 -0.09
C ASP A 224 18.85 35.95 -0.20
N ASN A 225 19.36 35.98 -1.43
CA ASN A 225 20.78 35.81 -1.72
C ASN A 225 21.29 37.00 -2.51
N THR A 226 22.33 37.64 -1.97
CA THR A 226 23.02 38.74 -2.61
C THR A 226 24.51 38.53 -2.55
N THR A 227 25.20 38.98 -3.59
CA THR A 227 26.65 38.86 -3.70
C THR A 227 27.26 40.22 -3.92
N TRP A 228 28.41 40.43 -3.30
CA TRP A 228 29.25 41.58 -3.53
C TRP A 228 30.54 41.11 -4.16
N SER A 229 30.96 41.81 -5.22
CA SER A 229 32.21 41.53 -5.92
C SER A 229 33.05 42.78 -6.03
N TYR A 230 34.33 42.60 -5.76
CA TYR A 230 35.37 43.58 -5.90
C TYR A 230 36.45 43.02 -6.82
N ASN A 231 36.85 43.82 -7.80
CA ASN A 231 37.92 43.51 -8.73
C ASN A 231 38.74 44.77 -8.99
N SER A 232 40.04 44.73 -8.67
CA SER A 232 40.99 45.78 -9.03
C SER A 232 42.18 45.17 -9.76
N SER A 233 42.59 45.82 -10.84
CA SER A 233 43.77 45.47 -11.61
C SER A 233 44.55 46.74 -11.93
N ASP A 234 45.84 46.75 -11.61
CA ASP A 234 46.75 47.89 -11.84
C ASP A 234 46.90 48.25 -13.32
N SER A 235 46.65 47.29 -14.22
CA SER A 235 46.73 47.47 -15.67
C SER A 235 45.42 47.95 -16.32
N SER A 236 44.34 48.11 -15.55
CA SER A 236 43.04 48.60 -16.02
C SER A 236 42.59 49.84 -15.25
N SER A 237 41.93 50.80 -15.92
CA SER A 237 41.58 52.11 -15.36
C SER A 237 40.35 52.09 -14.43
N GLY A 238 40.38 51.28 -13.37
CA GLY A 238 39.41 51.38 -12.28
C GLY A 238 39.14 50.08 -11.52
N SER A 239 38.86 50.21 -10.22
CA SER A 239 38.29 49.11 -9.42
C SER A 239 36.79 48.99 -9.70
N LYS A 240 36.33 47.77 -9.96
CA LYS A 240 34.90 47.46 -10.07
C LYS A 240 34.43 46.94 -8.72
N ASN A 241 33.44 47.61 -8.16
CA ASN A 241 32.81 47.26 -6.90
C ASN A 241 31.29 47.26 -7.13
N LYS A 242 30.64 46.10 -6.98
CA LYS A 242 29.20 45.99 -7.25
C LYS A 242 28.52 44.96 -6.34
N TRP A 243 27.36 45.36 -5.81
CA TRP A 243 26.37 44.44 -5.25
C TRP A 243 25.46 43.92 -6.35
N GLN A 244 25.27 42.60 -6.39
CA GLN A 244 24.42 41.90 -7.33
C GLN A 244 23.45 41.00 -6.56
N HIS A 245 22.18 41.31 -6.67
CA HIS A 245 21.09 40.48 -6.16
C HIS A 245 20.91 39.23 -7.03
N ILE A 246 20.85 38.05 -6.42
CA ILE A 246 20.71 36.76 -7.12
C ILE A 246 19.25 36.35 -7.13
N ASN A 247 18.67 36.05 -5.96
CA ASN A 247 17.29 35.59 -5.86
C ASN A 247 16.67 35.95 -4.51
N THR A 248 15.38 36.29 -4.52
CA THR A 248 14.52 36.40 -3.33
C THR A 248 13.30 35.51 -3.54
N TRP A 249 12.98 34.66 -2.58
CA TRP A 249 11.76 33.87 -2.62
C TRP A 249 11.16 33.65 -1.23
N LEU A 250 9.86 33.40 -1.24
CA LEU A 250 9.05 33.05 -0.11
C LEU A 250 8.46 31.66 -0.38
N GLU A 251 8.80 30.68 0.45
CA GLU A 251 8.32 29.31 0.31
C GLU A 251 7.49 28.85 1.52
N ARG A 252 6.57 27.93 1.26
CA ARG A 252 5.75 27.27 2.27
C ARG A 252 5.34 25.88 1.82
N ASP A 253 5.46 24.92 2.73
CA ASP A 253 4.96 23.57 2.54
C ASP A 253 3.45 23.48 2.80
N ILE A 254 2.72 22.86 1.88
CA ILE A 254 1.29 22.58 1.93
C ILE A 254 1.11 21.07 2.18
N ILE A 255 1.15 20.71 3.47
CA ILE A 255 1.14 19.32 3.95
C ILE A 255 -0.02 18.48 3.38
N PRO A 256 -1.29 18.97 3.32
CA PRO A 256 -2.39 18.17 2.78
C PRO A 256 -2.24 17.80 1.30
N LEU A 257 -1.49 18.62 0.55
CA LEU A 257 -1.19 18.37 -0.87
C LEU A 257 0.16 17.69 -1.08
N ARG A 258 0.92 17.42 -0.02
CA ARG A 258 2.32 16.92 -0.09
C ARG A 258 3.19 17.74 -1.05
N SER A 259 3.05 19.06 -1.01
CA SER A 259 3.59 19.96 -2.02
C SER A 259 4.20 21.22 -1.41
N ARG A 260 5.14 21.86 -2.11
CA ARG A 260 5.72 23.15 -1.76
C ARG A 260 5.21 24.24 -2.68
N LEU A 261 4.76 25.34 -2.09
CA LEU A 261 4.45 26.60 -2.77
C LEU A 261 5.67 27.52 -2.67
N THR A 262 6.14 28.01 -3.81
CA THR A 262 7.24 28.97 -3.93
C THR A 262 6.75 30.22 -4.65
N LEU A 263 6.97 31.39 -4.04
CA LEU A 263 6.62 32.71 -4.56
C LEU A 263 7.89 33.56 -4.70
N GLY A 264 8.09 34.22 -5.84
CA GLY A 264 9.30 34.98 -6.12
C GLY A 264 10.21 34.24 -7.09
N ASP A 265 11.52 34.33 -6.86
CA ASP A 265 12.54 33.74 -7.73
C ASP A 265 12.70 32.23 -7.50
N GLY A 266 12.56 31.44 -8.55
CA GLY A 266 12.67 29.99 -8.48
C GLY A 266 13.22 29.38 -9.76
N TYR A 267 13.19 28.06 -9.83
CA TYR A 267 13.55 27.30 -11.03
C TYR A 267 12.59 26.13 -11.24
N THR A 268 12.40 25.73 -12.50
CA THR A 268 11.67 24.51 -12.86
C THR A 268 12.63 23.32 -12.93
N GLN A 269 12.12 22.11 -12.67
CA GLN A 269 12.91 20.88 -12.84
C GLN A 269 13.08 20.56 -14.33
N GLY A 270 14.24 20.00 -14.67
CA GLY A 270 14.65 19.64 -16.03
C GLY A 270 14.19 18.26 -16.50
N ASP A 271 13.09 17.73 -15.94
CA ASP A 271 12.68 16.33 -16.18
C ASP A 271 12.05 16.13 -17.56
N ILE A 272 11.11 17.00 -17.95
CA ILE A 272 10.34 16.90 -19.20
C ILE A 272 10.73 18.03 -20.17
N PHE A 273 10.88 19.25 -19.64
CA PHE A 273 11.34 20.43 -20.36
C PHE A 273 12.68 20.87 -19.78
N ASP A 274 13.39 21.73 -20.50
CA ASP A 274 14.61 22.34 -19.98
C ASP A 274 14.34 23.14 -18.69
N GLY A 275 15.30 23.10 -17.77
CA GLY A 275 15.24 23.84 -16.51
C GLY A 275 15.28 25.35 -16.76
N ILE A 276 14.28 26.06 -16.24
CA ILE A 276 14.10 27.50 -16.45
C ILE A 276 14.09 28.19 -15.10
N ASN A 277 14.91 29.23 -14.98
CA ASN A 277 14.84 30.19 -13.89
C ASN A 277 13.69 31.18 -14.16
N PHE A 278 12.88 31.45 -13.14
CA PHE A 278 11.70 32.30 -13.28
C PHE A 278 11.49 33.17 -12.05
N ARG A 279 10.63 34.18 -12.20
CA ARG A 279 10.04 34.93 -11.09
C ARG A 279 8.52 34.85 -11.17
N GLY A 280 7.88 34.31 -10.14
CA GLY A 280 6.44 34.08 -10.18
C GLY A 280 5.96 33.18 -9.04
N ALA A 281 5.04 32.27 -9.36
CA ALA A 281 4.51 31.30 -8.42
C ALA A 281 4.71 29.87 -8.96
N GLN A 282 5.07 28.95 -8.08
CA GLN A 282 5.18 27.54 -8.37
C GLN A 282 4.56 26.71 -7.24
N LEU A 283 3.74 25.74 -7.60
CA LEU A 283 3.28 24.67 -6.71
C LEU A 283 3.79 23.35 -7.26
N ALA A 284 4.62 22.65 -6.49
CA ALA A 284 5.20 21.38 -6.90
C ALA A 284 5.13 20.36 -5.77
N SER A 285 4.88 19.09 -6.09
CA SER A 285 4.99 17.99 -5.12
C SER A 285 6.43 17.88 -4.61
N ASP A 286 6.62 17.62 -3.32
CA ASP A 286 7.96 17.48 -2.72
C ASP A 286 8.20 16.03 -2.28
N ASP A 287 9.12 15.35 -2.98
CA ASP A 287 9.50 13.96 -2.69
C ASP A 287 10.14 13.81 -1.29
N ASN A 288 10.63 14.89 -0.68
CA ASN A 288 11.17 14.86 0.70
C ASN A 288 10.08 14.70 1.77
N MET A 289 8.80 14.88 1.41
CA MET A 289 7.67 14.62 2.30
C MET A 289 7.31 13.13 2.37
N LEU A 290 7.89 12.29 1.50
CA LEU A 290 7.71 10.85 1.50
C LEU A 290 8.74 10.17 2.42
N PRO A 291 8.37 9.06 3.09
CA PRO A 291 9.34 8.23 3.78
C PRO A 291 10.44 7.75 2.83
N ASP A 292 11.66 7.59 3.35
CA ASP A 292 12.82 7.14 2.56
C ASP A 292 12.61 5.80 1.85
N SER A 293 11.83 4.91 2.47
CA SER A 293 11.43 3.62 1.91
C SER A 293 10.53 3.75 0.68
N GLN A 294 9.92 4.92 0.46
CA GLN A 294 9.00 5.23 -0.64
C GLN A 294 9.56 6.22 -1.66
N ARG A 295 10.74 6.80 -1.42
CA ARG A 295 11.37 7.73 -2.37
C ARG A 295 11.91 6.98 -3.59
N GLY A 296 11.73 7.60 -4.76
CA GLY A 296 12.17 7.05 -6.05
C GLY A 296 11.42 5.80 -6.52
N PHE A 297 11.75 5.36 -7.72
CA PHE A 297 11.16 4.16 -8.31
C PHE A 297 11.73 2.89 -7.69
N ALA A 298 10.84 2.01 -7.20
CA ALA A 298 11.11 0.62 -6.92
C ALA A 298 9.88 -0.21 -7.37
N PRO A 299 10.06 -1.46 -7.82
CA PRO A 299 8.95 -2.33 -8.18
C PRO A 299 8.04 -2.54 -6.98
N VAL A 300 6.73 -2.34 -7.17
CA VAL A 300 5.73 -2.69 -6.16
C VAL A 300 5.38 -4.16 -6.35
N ILE A 301 5.52 -4.93 -5.27
CA ILE A 301 5.34 -6.38 -5.31
C ILE A 301 3.95 -6.71 -4.78
N HIS A 302 3.13 -7.30 -5.66
CA HIS A 302 1.82 -7.82 -5.32
C HIS A 302 1.90 -9.33 -5.17
N GLY A 303 1.19 -9.87 -4.17
CA GLY A 303 1.15 -11.31 -3.91
C GLY A 303 -0.08 -11.70 -3.12
N ILE A 304 -0.33 -13.00 -3.03
CA ILE A 304 -1.40 -13.58 -2.23
C ILE A 304 -0.78 -14.65 -1.34
N ALA A 305 -0.95 -14.52 -0.03
CA ALA A 305 -0.56 -15.52 0.94
C ALA A 305 -1.78 -16.40 1.27
N ARG A 306 -1.62 -17.72 1.25
CA ARG A 306 -2.74 -18.64 1.56
C ARG A 306 -3.06 -18.66 3.05
N GLY A 307 -2.05 -18.46 3.89
CA GLY A 307 -2.19 -18.31 5.33
C GLY A 307 -1.33 -17.17 5.86
N THR A 308 -0.99 -17.21 7.14
CA THR A 308 0.04 -16.31 7.67
C THR A 308 1.39 -16.72 7.08
N ALA A 309 2.03 -15.81 6.37
CA ALA A 309 3.25 -16.11 5.63
C ALA A 309 4.38 -15.14 5.99
N GLN A 310 5.62 -15.60 5.83
CA GLN A 310 6.82 -14.78 5.89
C GLN A 310 7.26 -14.43 4.46
N VAL A 311 7.37 -13.14 4.17
CA VAL A 311 7.86 -12.65 2.88
C VAL A 311 9.27 -12.13 3.03
N THR A 312 10.20 -12.74 2.30
CA THR A 312 11.61 -12.35 2.24
C THR A 312 11.97 -11.93 0.83
N ILE A 313 12.62 -10.78 0.67
CA ILE A 313 13.12 -10.29 -0.61
C ILE A 313 14.63 -10.19 -0.55
N LYS A 314 15.29 -10.84 -1.50
CA LYS A 314 16.73 -10.80 -1.70
C LYS A 314 17.09 -9.99 -2.94
N GLN A 315 18.20 -9.27 -2.87
CA GLN A 315 18.80 -8.59 -4.01
C GLN A 315 20.30 -8.79 -3.98
N ASN A 316 20.90 -9.17 -5.11
CA ASN A 316 22.33 -9.50 -5.21
C ASN A 316 22.81 -10.50 -4.12
N GLY A 317 21.95 -11.44 -3.73
CA GLY A 317 22.22 -12.45 -2.69
C GLY A 317 22.00 -12.02 -1.24
N TYR A 318 21.79 -10.74 -0.95
CA TYR A 318 21.55 -10.22 0.40
C TYR A 318 20.06 -10.02 0.68
N ASP A 319 19.62 -10.30 1.92
CA ASP A 319 18.26 -10.01 2.38
C ASP A 319 18.06 -8.51 2.55
N ILE A 320 17.14 -7.92 1.78
CA ILE A 320 16.83 -6.48 1.82
C ILE A 320 15.46 -6.18 2.45
N TYR A 321 14.59 -7.20 2.54
CA TYR A 321 13.26 -7.10 3.12
C TYR A 321 12.89 -8.41 3.79
N ASN A 322 12.28 -8.33 4.96
CA ASN A 322 11.74 -9.47 5.69
C ASN A 322 10.58 -8.99 6.56
N SER A 323 9.37 -9.49 6.30
CA SER A 323 8.18 -9.19 7.11
C SER A 323 7.20 -10.35 7.07
N THR A 324 6.44 -10.52 8.15
CA THR A 324 5.26 -11.39 8.16
C THR A 324 4.06 -10.65 7.57
N VAL A 325 3.22 -11.35 6.82
CA VAL A 325 1.97 -10.83 6.27
C VAL A 325 0.78 -11.70 6.71
N PRO A 326 -0.39 -11.10 6.96
CA PRO A 326 -1.62 -11.85 7.22
C PRO A 326 -2.07 -12.64 5.97
N PRO A 327 -2.99 -13.60 6.13
CA PRO A 327 -3.61 -14.30 5.00
C PRO A 327 -4.28 -13.34 4.01
N GLY A 328 -4.31 -13.73 2.74
CA GLY A 328 -4.94 -12.98 1.65
C GLY A 328 -3.97 -12.11 0.84
N PRO A 329 -4.49 -11.15 0.06
CA PRO A 329 -3.68 -10.28 -0.78
C PRO A 329 -2.82 -9.30 0.04
N PHE A 330 -1.59 -9.10 -0.42
CA PHE A 330 -0.66 -8.13 0.15
C PHE A 330 0.08 -7.37 -0.95
N THR A 331 0.52 -6.15 -0.60
CA THR A 331 1.27 -5.27 -1.48
C THR A 331 2.45 -4.66 -0.71
N ILE A 332 3.65 -4.92 -1.21
CA ILE A 332 4.90 -4.36 -0.67
C ILE A 332 5.30 -3.17 -1.55
N ASN A 333 5.15 -1.96 -1.02
CA ASN A 333 5.43 -0.70 -1.70
C ASN A 333 6.51 0.15 -1.01
N ASP A 334 7.24 -0.42 -0.06
CA ASP A 334 8.21 0.25 0.82
C ASP A 334 9.63 -0.36 0.70
N ILE A 335 9.95 -0.84 -0.51
CA ILE A 335 11.30 -1.26 -0.88
C ILE A 335 12.13 0.00 -1.18
N TYR A 336 13.29 0.13 -0.55
CA TYR A 336 14.22 1.22 -0.84
C TYR A 336 14.65 1.19 -2.31
N ALA A 337 14.73 2.36 -2.94
CA ALA A 337 15.17 2.44 -4.33
C ALA A 337 16.64 2.08 -4.45
N ALA A 338 16.93 0.97 -5.14
CA ALA A 338 18.26 0.43 -5.39
C ALA A 338 18.37 -0.02 -6.85
N GLY A 339 18.08 0.90 -7.78
CA GLY A 339 17.87 0.62 -9.21
C GLY A 339 19.08 0.07 -9.97
N ASN A 340 20.27 0.07 -9.38
CA ASN A 340 21.51 -0.47 -9.97
C ASN A 340 21.95 -1.80 -9.33
N SER A 341 21.15 -2.36 -8.42
CA SER A 341 21.56 -3.50 -7.58
C SER A 341 21.06 -4.86 -8.09
N GLY A 342 20.43 -4.93 -9.26
CA GLY A 342 19.96 -6.15 -9.92
C GLY A 342 18.56 -6.59 -9.50
N ASP A 343 18.17 -7.79 -9.94
CA ASP A 343 16.80 -8.32 -9.78
C ASP A 343 16.43 -8.64 -8.32
N LEU A 344 15.13 -8.60 -8.03
CA LEU A 344 14.56 -8.91 -6.72
C LEU A 344 14.07 -10.36 -6.70
N GLN A 345 14.64 -11.20 -5.85
CA GLN A 345 14.17 -12.56 -5.62
C GLN A 345 13.22 -12.58 -4.42
N VAL A 346 11.94 -12.86 -4.67
CA VAL A 346 10.88 -12.90 -3.66
C VAL A 346 10.65 -14.35 -3.25
N THR A 347 10.66 -14.59 -1.94
CA THR A 347 10.28 -15.86 -1.34
C THR A 347 9.13 -15.63 -0.37
N ILE A 348 8.00 -16.28 -0.60
CA ILE A 348 6.86 -16.32 0.32
C ILE A 348 6.88 -17.70 0.97
N LYS A 349 7.15 -17.76 2.27
CA LYS A 349 7.16 -18.99 3.06
C LYS A 349 5.88 -19.05 3.90
N GLU A 350 5.02 -20.01 3.58
CA GLU A 350 3.74 -20.24 4.25
C GLU A 350 3.94 -20.97 5.59
N ALA A 351 2.91 -20.95 6.45
CA ALA A 351 2.93 -21.60 7.75
C ALA A 351 3.11 -23.13 7.67
N ASP A 352 2.66 -23.77 6.60
CA ASP A 352 2.83 -25.21 6.34
C ASP A 352 4.24 -25.58 5.84
N GLY A 353 5.11 -24.59 5.66
CA GLY A 353 6.47 -24.75 5.15
C GLY A 353 6.59 -24.74 3.63
N SER A 354 5.47 -24.70 2.89
CA SER A 354 5.49 -24.53 1.44
C SER A 354 5.99 -23.14 1.05
N THR A 355 6.66 -23.04 -0.10
CA THR A 355 7.29 -21.80 -0.55
C THR A 355 6.88 -21.43 -1.97
N GLN A 356 6.56 -20.16 -2.18
CA GLN A 356 6.38 -19.57 -3.50
C GLN A 356 7.61 -18.70 -3.79
N ILE A 357 8.33 -19.00 -4.87
CA ILE A 357 9.57 -18.27 -5.24
C ILE A 357 9.39 -17.71 -6.64
N PHE A 358 9.57 -16.40 -6.78
CA PHE A 358 9.55 -15.73 -8.08
C PHE A 358 10.52 -14.55 -8.09
N THR A 359 10.98 -14.17 -9.28
CA THR A 359 11.93 -13.07 -9.47
C THR A 359 11.22 -11.91 -10.16
N VAL A 360 11.37 -10.71 -9.61
CA VAL A 360 10.90 -9.45 -10.18
C VAL A 360 12.12 -8.70 -10.74
N PRO A 361 12.25 -8.57 -12.07
CA PRO A 361 13.33 -7.81 -12.66
C PRO A 361 13.30 -6.35 -12.20
N TYR A 362 14.44 -5.77 -11.89
CA TYR A 362 14.51 -4.38 -11.43
C TYR A 362 15.54 -3.57 -12.23
N SER A 363 15.02 -2.59 -12.96
CA SER A 363 15.78 -1.54 -13.63
C SER A 363 15.04 -0.23 -13.45
N SER A 364 15.76 0.89 -13.37
CA SER A 364 15.17 2.20 -13.11
C SER A 364 15.69 3.25 -14.08
N VAL A 365 14.78 4.07 -14.61
CA VAL A 365 15.08 5.28 -15.40
C VAL A 365 14.62 6.50 -14.59
N PRO A 366 15.30 7.66 -14.64
CA PRO A 366 14.99 8.82 -13.78
C PRO A 366 13.54 9.33 -13.84
N LEU A 367 12.83 9.10 -14.94
CA LEU A 367 11.42 9.53 -15.11
C LEU A 367 10.40 8.57 -14.51
N LEU A 368 10.79 7.34 -14.16
CA LEU A 368 9.86 6.36 -13.61
C LEU A 368 9.33 6.80 -12.24
N GLN A 369 8.03 6.57 -12.03
CA GLN A 369 7.35 6.81 -10.78
C GLN A 369 6.90 5.48 -10.19
N ARG A 370 7.01 5.35 -8.86
CA ARG A 370 6.49 4.19 -8.14
C ARG A 370 4.97 4.10 -8.33
N GLU A 371 4.42 2.90 -8.37
CA GLU A 371 2.98 2.69 -8.55
C GLU A 371 2.16 3.50 -7.52
N GLY A 372 1.18 4.26 -8.01
CA GLY A 372 0.32 5.14 -7.21
C GLY A 372 0.94 6.50 -6.86
N HIS A 373 2.23 6.71 -7.10
CA HIS A 373 2.88 8.00 -6.86
C HIS A 373 2.60 8.98 -8.00
N THR A 374 2.30 10.22 -7.64
CA THR A 374 2.05 11.31 -8.59
C THR A 374 2.98 12.47 -8.27
N ARG A 375 3.86 12.79 -9.21
CA ARG A 375 4.74 13.96 -9.15
C ARG A 375 4.23 15.01 -10.11
N TYR A 376 4.01 16.22 -9.63
CA TYR A 376 3.49 17.31 -10.45
C TYR A 376 4.17 18.63 -10.12
N SER A 377 4.21 19.53 -11.11
CA SER A 377 4.69 20.91 -10.92
C SER A 377 3.89 21.84 -11.80
N ILE A 378 3.37 22.92 -11.23
CA ILE A 378 2.63 23.97 -11.92
C ILE A 378 3.34 25.28 -11.62
N THR A 379 3.81 25.96 -12.66
CA THR A 379 4.61 27.18 -12.57
C THR A 379 4.03 28.25 -13.50
N ALA A 380 3.91 29.47 -13.00
CA ALA A 380 3.51 30.63 -13.78
C ALA A 380 4.34 31.84 -13.37
N GLY A 381 4.91 32.56 -14.34
CA GLY A 381 5.78 33.69 -14.03
C GLY A 381 6.43 34.30 -15.26
N GLU A 382 7.43 35.14 -15.02
CA GLU A 382 8.32 35.67 -16.05
C GLU A 382 9.62 34.88 -16.10
N TYR A 383 10.12 34.64 -17.32
CA TYR A 383 11.42 34.03 -17.55
C TYR A 383 12.55 34.93 -17.05
N ARG A 384 13.54 34.35 -16.38
CA ARG A 384 14.68 35.09 -15.83
C ARG A 384 16.00 34.32 -16.02
N SER A 385 16.74 34.62 -17.08
CA SER A 385 18.06 34.01 -17.30
C SER A 385 19.24 34.68 -16.60
N GLY A 386 19.09 35.96 -16.23
CA GLY A 386 20.22 36.78 -15.79
C GLY A 386 21.13 37.28 -16.92
N ASN A 387 20.82 36.95 -18.19
CA ASN A 387 21.51 37.49 -19.35
C ASN A 387 20.84 38.78 -19.82
N ALA A 388 21.61 39.86 -19.99
CA ALA A 388 21.12 41.16 -20.46
C ALA A 388 20.62 41.16 -21.91
N GLN A 389 20.97 40.13 -22.70
CA GLN A 389 20.58 39.99 -24.10
C GLN A 389 19.26 39.22 -24.30
N GLN A 390 18.61 38.79 -23.21
CA GLN A 390 17.39 37.99 -23.27
C GLN A 390 16.21 38.76 -22.66
N GLU A 391 15.06 38.59 -23.31
CA GLU A 391 13.78 39.11 -22.84
C GLU A 391 13.26 38.33 -21.63
N LYS A 392 12.25 38.90 -20.95
CA LYS A 392 11.56 38.28 -19.81
C LYS A 392 10.11 37.94 -20.15
N PRO A 393 9.85 37.04 -21.11
CA PRO A 393 8.48 36.68 -21.48
C PRO A 393 7.76 36.02 -20.30
N ARG A 394 6.44 36.26 -20.24
CA ARG A 394 5.54 35.52 -19.34
C ARG A 394 5.30 34.13 -19.89
N PHE A 395 5.28 33.15 -19.01
CA PHE A 395 5.00 31.77 -19.37
C PHE A 395 4.20 31.06 -18.29
N PHE A 396 3.58 29.97 -18.70
CA PHE A 396 2.95 28.95 -17.88
C PHE A 396 3.57 27.61 -18.23
N GLN A 397 3.91 26.81 -17.23
CA GLN A 397 4.43 25.46 -17.40
C GLN A 397 3.77 24.54 -16.40
N SER A 398 3.24 23.41 -16.86
CA SER A 398 2.75 22.35 -15.98
C SER A 398 3.28 21.00 -16.41
N THR A 399 3.79 20.21 -15.47
CA THR A 399 4.24 18.84 -15.68
C THR A 399 3.54 17.89 -14.73
N LEU A 400 3.28 16.67 -15.20
CA LEU A 400 2.62 15.61 -14.45
C LEU A 400 3.28 14.26 -14.80
N LEU A 401 3.66 13.51 -13.78
CA LEU A 401 4.18 12.16 -13.86
C LEU A 401 3.36 11.28 -12.91
N HIS A 402 2.91 10.13 -13.37
CA HIS A 402 2.09 9.21 -12.59
C HIS A 402 2.53 7.76 -12.78
N GLY A 403 2.78 7.07 -11.67
CA GLY A 403 3.17 5.66 -11.66
C GLY A 403 1.95 4.76 -11.70
N LEU A 404 1.90 3.88 -12.70
CA LEU A 404 0.84 2.91 -12.94
C LEU A 404 1.29 1.49 -12.51
N PRO A 405 0.34 0.55 -12.37
CA PRO A 405 0.65 -0.85 -12.12
C PRO A 405 1.58 -1.47 -13.16
N ALA A 406 2.22 -2.58 -12.78
CA ALA A 406 3.16 -3.32 -13.63
C ALA A 406 4.39 -2.51 -14.11
N GLY A 407 4.82 -1.52 -13.32
CA GLY A 407 6.03 -0.74 -13.59
C GLY A 407 5.88 0.30 -14.69
N TRP A 408 4.67 0.59 -15.14
CA TRP A 408 4.40 1.63 -16.12
C TRP A 408 4.44 3.02 -15.48
N THR A 409 4.86 4.02 -16.25
CA THR A 409 4.76 5.43 -15.85
C THR A 409 4.27 6.23 -17.04
N ILE A 410 3.21 6.99 -16.84
CA ILE A 410 2.76 8.00 -17.81
C ILE A 410 3.26 9.35 -17.35
N TYR A 411 3.72 10.17 -18.29
CA TYR A 411 4.15 11.51 -17.99
C TYR A 411 3.90 12.43 -19.17
N GLY A 412 3.82 13.72 -18.89
CA GLY A 412 3.68 14.76 -19.88
C GLY A 412 3.68 16.13 -19.24
N GLY A 413 3.67 17.15 -20.08
CA GLY A 413 3.54 18.51 -19.63
C GLY A 413 3.11 19.40 -20.77
N THR A 414 2.86 20.66 -20.43
CA THR A 414 2.64 21.72 -21.40
C THR A 414 3.42 22.95 -20.98
N GLN A 415 3.93 23.67 -21.96
CA GLN A 415 4.56 24.96 -21.77
C GLN A 415 3.93 25.98 -22.73
N LEU A 416 3.37 27.04 -22.18
CA LEU A 416 2.64 28.06 -22.91
C LEU A 416 3.24 29.43 -22.63
N ALA A 417 3.66 30.13 -23.68
CA ALA A 417 4.16 31.50 -23.62
C ALA A 417 3.65 32.29 -24.83
N ASP A 418 3.84 33.61 -24.82
CA ASP A 418 3.41 34.50 -25.89
C ASP A 418 4.02 34.12 -27.27
N ARG A 419 5.29 33.70 -27.27
CA ARG A 419 6.07 33.40 -28.48
C ARG A 419 6.54 31.94 -28.57
N TYR A 420 6.06 31.07 -27.70
CA TYR A 420 6.46 29.65 -27.65
C TYR A 420 5.34 28.78 -27.08
N ARG A 421 5.16 27.57 -27.62
CA ARG A 421 4.24 26.57 -27.09
C ARG A 421 4.81 25.17 -27.33
N ALA A 422 4.73 24.31 -26.32
CA ALA A 422 5.16 22.91 -26.37
C ALA A 422 4.23 22.00 -25.58
#